data_AF-A0A9W7TW97-F1
#
_entry.id   AF-A0A9W7TW97-F1
#
_cell.length_a   1.000
_cell.length_b   1.000
_cell.length_c   1.000
_cell.angle_alpha   90.00
_cell.angle_beta   90.00
_cell.angle_gamma   90.00
#
_symmetry.space_group_name_H-M   'P 1'
#
loop_
_entity.id
_entity.type
_entity.pdbx_description
1 polymer ?
#
loop_
_entity_poly.entity_id
_entity_poly.type
_entity_poly.pdbx_seq_one_letter_code
_entity_poly.pdbx_strand_id
1 'polypeptide(L)'
;MPPPLAPYGMCLKIMNERDTKGGMGSTAKPLKFLDQEYNTLQDYCLKNNLRFVDEFFPPDLRSIGKVRLERDEMAKIEWKRPMIISKNARFVVDGVSRFDYAQGTVVGNCWFLASVGALTFQKKMFPHIIPPGQSLCNNYAGIFHFRFWRFGRWYDVVIDDKLPTLHGKLIFVQSKTRNEFWPALLEKAYAKVCGSYADMHAGRVSEALLDFSGGVHMHFDLKSAPADLWKMMYRASQAHALMGCETAGGGRESLLPNGIVMGHAYTVTGAYQATIGGHPVQLVRLFNPWGNTEWTGDWSDYSPLWNRVSERDRKEHLAAENGEFWMSMKDFTTFFDNMDICSRCPDFLEDTPKCQWTFKYHYGRWVTGSTAGGGMNYQETFCRNPQFWLRVNEMSKGCEDGHNNVLVSLIQIPDKRNRRSVSVHTIAFSVFAGLQNIPFLNNYQKQEQLLTILV
;
A
#
# COMPACT_ATOMS: atom_id res chain seq x y z
N MET A 1 -10.59 30.00 -3.51
CA MET A 1 -12.02 29.70 -3.32
C MET A 1 -12.16 28.19 -3.20
N PRO A 2 -12.91 27.66 -2.23
CA PRO A 2 -13.22 26.23 -2.22
C PRO A 2 -14.01 25.88 -3.49
N PRO A 3 -13.80 24.70 -4.10
CA PRO A 3 -14.66 24.24 -5.18
C PRO A 3 -16.11 24.20 -4.68
N PRO A 4 -17.09 24.55 -5.52
CA PRO A 4 -18.48 24.64 -5.12
C PRO A 4 -18.97 23.26 -4.66
N LEU A 5 -19.50 23.22 -3.43
CA LEU A 5 -20.36 22.14 -2.98
C LEU A 5 -21.65 22.19 -3.80
N ALA A 6 -21.67 21.59 -4.99
CA ALA A 6 -22.88 21.27 -5.74
C ALA A 6 -23.85 20.39 -4.91
N PRO A 7 -25.12 20.18 -5.29
CA PRO A 7 -26.07 19.41 -4.49
C PRO A 7 -25.84 17.89 -4.68
N TYR A 8 -25.04 17.27 -3.80
CA TYR A 8 -24.50 15.90 -3.99
C TYR A 8 -25.42 14.79 -3.46
N GLY A 9 -26.21 14.18 -4.34
CA GLY A 9 -26.87 12.91 -4.03
C GLY A 9 -27.04 12.02 -5.25
N MET A 10 -27.96 12.40 -6.15
CA MET A 10 -28.33 11.58 -7.30
C MET A 10 -27.49 11.89 -8.56
N CYS A 11 -27.23 13.17 -8.85
CA CYS A 11 -26.45 13.58 -10.02
C CYS A 11 -25.01 13.06 -9.98
N LEU A 12 -24.34 13.09 -8.83
CA LEU A 12 -22.98 12.55 -8.71
C LEU A 12 -22.90 11.05 -8.67
N LYS A 13 -23.93 10.38 -8.17
CA LYS A 13 -24.02 8.93 -8.30
C LYS A 13 -24.14 8.54 -9.78
N ILE A 14 -24.99 9.24 -10.55
CA ILE A 14 -25.14 9.04 -11.99
C ILE A 14 -23.87 9.40 -12.76
N MET A 15 -23.19 10.51 -12.41
CA MET A 15 -21.91 10.89 -13.03
C MET A 15 -20.83 9.86 -12.72
N ASN A 16 -20.66 9.44 -11.45
CA ASN A 16 -19.70 8.39 -11.11
C ASN A 16 -20.03 7.06 -11.79
N GLU A 17 -21.30 6.67 -11.89
CA GLU A 17 -21.71 5.43 -12.59
C GLU A 17 -21.43 5.52 -14.11
N ARG A 18 -21.69 6.66 -14.74
CA ARG A 18 -21.37 6.89 -16.17
C ARG A 18 -19.87 6.93 -16.41
N ASP A 19 -19.13 7.61 -15.55
CA ASP A 19 -17.67 7.70 -15.59
C ASP A 19 -17.02 6.31 -15.46
N THR A 20 -17.53 5.51 -14.52
CA THR A 20 -17.05 4.13 -14.30
C THR A 20 -17.36 3.26 -15.51
N LYS A 21 -18.53 3.40 -16.14
CA LYS A 21 -18.87 2.71 -17.41
C LYS A 21 -17.98 3.13 -18.58
N GLY A 22 -17.51 4.38 -18.61
CA GLY A 22 -16.52 4.88 -19.58
C GLY A 22 -15.07 4.46 -19.29
N GLY A 23 -14.85 3.75 -18.19
CA GLY A 23 -13.54 3.31 -17.70
C GLY A 23 -12.74 4.38 -16.95
N MET A 24 -13.33 5.53 -16.58
CA MET A 24 -12.63 6.59 -15.84
C MET A 24 -12.39 6.23 -14.38
N GLY A 25 -11.15 6.41 -13.93
CA GLY A 25 -10.66 5.91 -12.64
C GLY A 25 -10.16 4.47 -12.71
N SER A 26 -10.10 3.85 -13.89
CA SER A 26 -9.38 2.59 -14.09
C SER A 26 -7.87 2.83 -14.25
N THR A 27 -7.10 1.75 -14.23
CA THR A 27 -5.66 1.79 -14.53
C THR A 27 -5.34 2.35 -15.92
N ALA A 28 -6.26 2.18 -16.90
CA ALA A 28 -6.04 2.66 -18.26
C ALA A 28 -6.37 4.15 -18.42
N LYS A 29 -7.29 4.67 -17.59
CA LYS A 29 -7.75 6.06 -17.61
C LYS A 29 -7.83 6.59 -16.18
N PRO A 30 -6.68 6.84 -15.54
CA PRO A 30 -6.67 7.41 -14.19
C PRO A 30 -7.30 8.80 -14.20
N LEU A 31 -7.93 9.16 -13.08
CA LEU A 31 -8.44 10.51 -12.85
C LEU A 31 -7.31 11.49 -12.61
N LYS A 32 -7.53 12.76 -12.96
CA LYS A 32 -6.58 13.84 -12.71
C LYS A 32 -6.69 14.27 -11.25
N PHE A 33 -5.63 14.12 -10.46
CA PHE A 33 -5.64 14.62 -9.09
C PHE A 33 -5.56 16.16 -9.09
N LEU A 34 -6.54 16.80 -8.46
CA LEU A 34 -6.69 18.28 -8.44
C LEU A 34 -6.74 18.89 -9.86
N ASP A 35 -7.33 18.14 -10.80
CA ASP A 35 -7.52 18.55 -12.19
C ASP A 35 -6.23 18.90 -12.96
N GLN A 36 -5.06 18.46 -12.45
CA GLN A 36 -3.77 18.63 -13.11
C GLN A 36 -3.52 17.51 -14.13
N GLU A 37 -3.12 17.89 -15.34
CA GLU A 37 -2.79 16.96 -16.42
C GLU A 37 -1.33 17.05 -16.80
N TYR A 38 -0.58 15.98 -16.56
CA TYR A 38 0.88 15.93 -16.72
C TYR A 38 1.35 16.38 -18.11
N ASN A 39 0.84 15.76 -19.19
CA ASN A 39 1.28 16.05 -20.56
C ASN A 39 1.04 17.52 -20.94
N THR A 40 -0.14 18.05 -20.64
CA THR A 40 -0.50 19.45 -20.95
C THR A 40 0.40 20.43 -20.20
N LEU A 41 0.65 20.17 -18.91
CA LEU A 41 1.51 21.02 -18.08
C LEU A 41 2.98 20.93 -18.49
N GLN A 42 3.45 19.73 -18.83
CA GLN A 42 4.82 19.52 -19.34
C GLN A 42 5.01 20.26 -20.67
N ASP A 43 4.11 20.07 -21.63
CA ASP A 43 4.17 20.74 -22.94
C ASP A 43 4.14 22.26 -22.80
N TYR A 44 3.28 22.79 -21.92
CA TYR A 44 3.24 24.22 -21.63
C TYR A 44 4.58 24.72 -21.08
N CYS A 45 5.16 24.01 -20.10
CA CYS A 45 6.44 24.41 -19.51
C CYS A 45 7.58 24.32 -20.52
N LEU A 46 7.62 23.29 -21.36
CA LEU A 46 8.64 23.12 -22.40
C LEU A 46 8.54 24.23 -23.46
N LYS A 47 7.33 24.51 -23.96
CA LYS A 47 7.10 25.57 -24.97
C LYS A 47 7.47 26.96 -24.49
N ASN A 48 7.28 27.25 -23.20
CA ASN A 48 7.57 28.55 -22.61
C ASN A 48 8.93 28.62 -21.92
N ASN A 49 9.76 27.57 -22.01
CA ASN A 49 11.05 27.45 -21.32
C ASN A 49 10.96 27.70 -19.79
N LEU A 50 9.89 27.18 -19.18
CA LEU A 50 9.62 27.28 -17.76
C LEU A 50 10.01 26.00 -17.02
N ARG A 51 10.05 26.09 -15.69
CA ARG A 51 10.12 24.95 -14.80
C ARG A 51 8.84 24.92 -13.96
N PHE A 52 8.15 23.80 -13.99
CA PHE A 52 6.90 23.62 -13.27
C PHE A 52 7.11 23.85 -11.76
N VAL A 53 6.16 24.55 -11.16
CA VAL A 53 6.03 24.75 -9.71
C VAL A 53 4.59 24.42 -9.36
N ASP A 54 4.42 23.50 -8.42
CA ASP A 54 3.12 22.96 -8.08
C ASP A 54 2.40 23.85 -7.07
N GLU A 55 1.43 24.63 -7.56
CA GLU A 55 0.65 25.54 -6.71
C GLU A 55 -0.21 24.80 -5.67
N PHE A 56 -0.55 23.54 -5.94
CA PHE A 56 -1.37 22.71 -5.06
C PHE A 56 -0.56 21.94 -4.00
N PHE A 57 0.76 21.96 -4.12
CA PHE A 57 1.70 21.41 -3.14
C PHE A 57 2.97 22.28 -3.13
N PRO A 58 2.84 23.54 -2.66
CA PRO A 58 3.86 24.57 -2.83
C PRO A 58 5.15 24.21 -2.08
N PRO A 59 6.32 24.65 -2.57
CA PRO A 59 7.61 24.37 -1.94
C PRO A 59 7.84 25.27 -0.70
N ASP A 60 6.98 25.15 0.31
CA ASP A 60 7.05 25.89 1.57
C ASP A 60 6.61 25.02 2.76
N LEU A 61 6.57 25.63 3.96
CA LEU A 61 6.27 24.94 5.21
C LEU A 61 4.85 24.33 5.26
N ARG A 62 3.90 24.77 4.41
CA ARG A 62 2.54 24.20 4.35
C ARG A 62 2.57 22.76 3.84
N SER A 63 3.42 22.47 2.85
CA SER A 63 3.60 21.13 2.30
C SER A 63 4.42 20.21 3.22
N ILE A 64 5.24 20.78 4.10
CA ILE A 64 5.96 20.03 5.14
C ILE A 64 5.04 19.69 6.30
N GLY A 65 4.29 20.67 6.80
CA GLY A 65 3.44 20.53 7.98
C GLY A 65 4.23 20.49 9.29
N LYS A 66 3.58 20.03 10.37
CA LYS A 66 4.21 19.93 11.70
C LYS A 66 4.97 18.60 11.84
N VAL A 67 6.30 18.68 11.74
CA VAL A 67 7.26 17.56 11.86
C VAL A 67 8.12 17.68 13.12
N ARG A 68 8.95 16.66 13.40
CA ARG A 68 9.84 16.60 14.57
C ARG A 68 11.17 17.34 14.30
N LEU A 69 11.08 18.62 13.96
CA LEU A 69 12.23 19.52 13.81
C LEU A 69 12.02 20.76 14.68
N GLU A 70 13.12 21.30 15.21
CA GLU A 70 13.07 22.54 15.98
C GLU A 70 12.75 23.74 15.07
N ARG A 71 12.22 24.82 15.66
CA ARG A 71 11.83 26.02 14.88
C ARG A 71 12.98 26.60 14.05
N ASP A 72 14.18 26.61 14.62
CA ASP A 72 15.37 27.15 13.95
C ASP A 72 15.85 26.27 12.79
N GLU A 73 15.65 24.94 12.90
CA GLU A 73 15.93 24.01 11.79
C GLU A 73 14.89 24.14 10.69
N MET A 74 13.61 24.24 11.06
CA MET A 74 12.50 24.47 10.14
C MET A 74 12.72 25.75 9.31
N ALA A 75 13.25 26.82 9.92
CA ALA A 75 13.55 28.08 9.25
C ALA A 75 14.71 27.97 8.23
N LYS A 76 15.57 26.96 8.35
CA LYS A 76 16.73 26.71 7.46
C LYS A 76 16.41 25.74 6.31
N ILE A 77 15.18 25.25 6.22
CA ILE A 77 14.79 24.32 5.15
C ILE A 77 14.76 25.05 3.81
N GLU A 78 15.45 24.49 2.82
CA GLU A 78 15.50 24.99 1.46
C GLU A 78 14.91 23.95 0.50
N TRP A 79 14.05 24.40 -0.41
CA TRP A 79 13.46 23.54 -1.44
C TRP A 79 14.30 23.57 -2.72
N LYS A 80 15.05 22.49 -2.97
CA LYS A 80 16.01 22.39 -4.08
C LYS A 80 15.57 21.33 -5.10
N ARG A 81 15.81 21.60 -6.38
CA ARG A 81 15.62 20.58 -7.43
C ARG A 81 16.81 19.60 -7.44
N PRO A 82 16.64 18.35 -7.86
CA PRO A 82 17.69 17.33 -7.93
C PRO A 82 19.00 17.81 -8.55
N MET A 83 18.93 18.56 -9.66
CA MET A 83 20.11 19.09 -10.36
C MET A 83 20.95 20.08 -9.55
N ILE A 84 20.37 20.69 -8.50
CA ILE A 84 21.10 21.56 -7.56
C ILE A 84 21.71 20.73 -6.42
N ILE A 85 21.05 19.64 -6.04
CA ILE A 85 21.49 18.74 -4.97
C ILE A 85 22.66 17.86 -5.45
N SER A 86 22.59 17.38 -6.69
CA SER A 86 23.59 16.50 -7.30
C SER A 86 23.78 16.84 -8.78
N LYS A 87 25.03 17.09 -9.20
CA LYS A 87 25.37 17.53 -10.57
C LYS A 87 24.92 16.55 -11.66
N ASN A 88 24.92 15.25 -11.36
CA ASN A 88 24.55 14.17 -12.29
C ASN A 88 23.23 13.52 -11.87
N ALA A 89 22.28 14.31 -11.38
CA ALA A 89 21.00 13.80 -10.91
C ALA A 89 20.26 13.03 -12.01
N ARG A 90 19.82 11.82 -11.67
CA ARG A 90 19.04 10.91 -12.49
C ARG A 90 17.74 10.60 -11.77
N PHE A 91 16.69 10.36 -12.54
CA PHE A 91 15.45 9.88 -11.95
C PHE A 91 15.67 8.47 -11.38
N VAL A 92 16.26 7.59 -12.20
CA VAL A 92 16.66 6.22 -11.87
C VAL A 92 18.08 6.00 -12.41
N VAL A 93 18.96 5.33 -11.66
CA VAL A 93 20.36 5.10 -12.05
C VAL A 93 20.58 3.70 -12.62
N ASP A 94 20.05 2.63 -11.99
CA ASP A 94 20.27 1.24 -12.42
C ASP A 94 19.04 0.34 -12.16
N GLY A 95 17.90 0.74 -12.73
CA GLY A 95 16.62 0.13 -12.41
C GLY A 95 16.14 0.52 -11.01
N VAL A 96 15.06 -0.10 -10.56
CA VAL A 96 14.45 0.25 -9.26
C VAL A 96 14.59 -0.92 -8.31
N SER A 97 15.12 -0.64 -7.12
CA SER A 97 15.35 -1.60 -6.06
C SER A 97 14.89 -1.06 -4.71
N ARG A 98 14.48 -1.98 -3.82
CA ARG A 98 14.24 -1.66 -2.40
C ARG A 98 15.49 -1.12 -1.69
N PHE A 99 16.67 -1.35 -2.27
CA PHE A 99 17.95 -0.89 -1.72
C PHE A 99 18.32 0.54 -2.15
N ASP A 100 17.54 1.20 -3.01
CA ASP A 100 17.84 2.55 -3.52
C ASP A 100 17.62 3.64 -2.47
N TYR A 101 16.93 3.31 -1.37
CA TYR A 101 16.53 4.29 -0.36
C TYR A 101 16.70 3.80 1.07
N ALA A 102 16.69 4.77 1.98
CA ALA A 102 16.59 4.59 3.41
C ALA A 102 15.64 5.64 3.99
N GLN A 103 14.93 5.27 5.05
CA GLN A 103 14.04 6.20 5.74
C GLN A 103 14.78 7.41 6.32
N GLY A 104 14.19 8.59 6.16
CA GLY A 104 14.64 9.81 6.83
C GLY A 104 14.27 9.86 8.30
N THR A 105 14.95 10.71 9.07
CA THR A 105 14.74 10.80 10.53
C THR A 105 13.58 11.71 10.94
N VAL A 106 13.07 12.52 10.02
CA VAL A 106 12.14 13.63 10.33
C VAL A 106 10.68 13.19 10.44
N VAL A 107 10.27 12.20 9.65
CA VAL A 107 8.89 11.68 9.62
C VAL A 107 8.92 10.16 9.80
N GLY A 108 8.11 9.67 10.73
CA GLY A 108 7.86 8.22 10.89
C GLY A 108 6.87 7.74 9.83
N ASN A 109 7.33 7.57 8.59
CA ASN A 109 6.58 7.03 7.45
C ASN A 109 7.13 5.65 7.02
N CYS A 110 7.72 4.90 7.95
CA CYS A 110 8.21 3.54 7.75
C CYS A 110 7.20 2.65 7.03
N TRP A 111 5.91 2.74 7.37
CA TRP A 111 4.82 1.99 6.74
C TRP A 111 4.72 2.20 5.22
N PHE A 112 4.90 3.44 4.77
CA PHE A 112 4.92 3.78 3.35
C PHE A 112 6.17 3.23 2.67
N LEU A 113 7.34 3.39 3.29
CA LEU A 113 8.60 2.91 2.72
C LEU A 113 8.68 1.37 2.68
N ALA A 114 8.21 0.67 3.72
CA ALA A 114 8.03 -0.77 3.69
C ALA A 114 7.10 -1.21 2.55
N SER A 115 6.06 -0.42 2.26
CA SER A 115 5.16 -0.68 1.14
C SER A 115 5.85 -0.45 -0.21
N VAL A 116 6.70 0.57 -0.33
CA VAL A 116 7.54 0.80 -1.52
C VAL A 116 8.49 -0.37 -1.72
N GLY A 117 9.03 -0.94 -0.63
CA GLY A 117 9.84 -2.15 -0.66
C GLY A 117 9.09 -3.32 -1.32
N ALA A 118 7.84 -3.56 -0.90
CA ALA A 118 6.99 -4.59 -1.49
C ALA A 118 6.73 -4.33 -2.99
N LEU A 119 6.50 -3.06 -3.35
CA LEU A 119 6.22 -2.64 -4.71
C LEU A 119 7.40 -2.93 -5.67
N THR A 120 8.64 -2.89 -5.21
CA THR A 120 9.82 -3.16 -6.07
C THR A 120 9.86 -4.57 -6.65
N PHE A 121 9.15 -5.53 -6.03
CA PHE A 121 9.01 -6.90 -6.56
C PHE A 121 7.95 -7.02 -7.66
N GLN A 122 7.12 -5.99 -7.86
CA GLN A 122 6.00 -6.00 -8.80
C GLN A 122 6.36 -5.44 -10.18
N LYS A 123 7.03 -6.24 -11.01
CA LYS A 123 7.42 -5.82 -12.36
C LYS A 123 6.27 -5.32 -13.24
N LYS A 124 5.05 -5.83 -13.03
CA LYS A 124 3.85 -5.43 -13.80
C LYS A 124 3.16 -4.19 -13.24
N MET A 125 3.20 -3.98 -11.93
CA MET A 125 2.48 -2.90 -11.26
C MET A 125 3.34 -1.65 -11.11
N PHE A 126 4.65 -1.83 -10.97
CA PHE A 126 5.60 -0.74 -10.82
C PHE A 126 5.49 0.30 -11.95
N PRO A 127 5.46 -0.07 -13.25
CA PRO A 127 5.32 0.90 -14.34
C PRO A 127 3.94 1.58 -14.38
N HIS A 128 2.94 1.03 -13.68
CA HIS A 128 1.65 1.67 -13.55
C HIS A 128 1.69 2.81 -12.51
N ILE A 129 2.37 2.60 -11.38
CA ILE A 129 2.52 3.59 -10.31
C ILE A 129 3.54 4.66 -10.68
N ILE A 130 4.65 4.26 -11.31
CA ILE A 130 5.69 5.15 -11.82
C ILE A 130 5.72 5.02 -13.34
N PRO A 131 4.94 5.84 -14.08
CA PRO A 131 4.91 5.77 -15.53
C PRO A 131 6.30 5.94 -16.14
N PRO A 132 6.64 5.15 -17.18
CA PRO A 132 7.93 5.24 -17.84
C PRO A 132 8.06 6.54 -18.67
N GLY A 133 9.29 6.90 -19.04
CA GLY A 133 9.57 8.07 -19.88
C GLY A 133 9.85 9.36 -19.11
N GLN A 134 9.74 9.34 -17.78
CA GLN A 134 10.13 10.45 -16.91
C GLN A 134 11.66 10.53 -16.78
N SER A 135 12.21 11.74 -16.84
CA SER A 135 13.66 11.96 -16.83
C SER A 135 14.02 13.33 -16.25
N LEU A 136 15.16 13.40 -15.57
CA LEU A 136 15.79 14.67 -15.16
C LEU A 136 16.63 15.31 -16.27
N CYS A 137 16.83 14.63 -17.40
CA CYS A 137 17.68 15.09 -18.49
C CYS A 137 16.91 15.32 -19.80
N ASN A 138 15.98 14.42 -20.13
CA ASN A 138 15.24 14.43 -21.40
C ASN A 138 13.85 15.04 -21.18
N ASN A 139 13.41 15.94 -22.08
CA ASN A 139 12.11 16.64 -21.97
C ASN A 139 11.85 17.22 -20.57
N TYR A 140 12.93 17.69 -19.93
CA TYR A 140 12.91 18.09 -18.54
C TYR A 140 12.27 19.48 -18.36
N ALA A 141 11.13 19.50 -17.67
CA ALA A 141 10.43 20.71 -17.27
C ALA A 141 10.26 20.83 -15.74
N GLY A 142 10.97 20.01 -14.96
CA GLY A 142 10.84 20.00 -13.49
C GLY A 142 9.49 19.50 -12.99
N ILE A 143 8.85 18.62 -13.76
CA ILE A 143 7.51 18.04 -13.53
C ILE A 143 7.59 16.52 -13.62
N PHE A 144 6.90 15.83 -12.72
CA PHE A 144 6.81 14.37 -12.63
C PHE A 144 5.37 13.97 -12.31
N HIS A 145 5.02 12.70 -12.52
CA HIS A 145 3.74 12.16 -12.10
C HIS A 145 3.80 10.71 -11.66
N PHE A 146 2.89 10.37 -10.77
CA PHE A 146 2.77 9.06 -10.14
C PHE A 146 1.29 8.67 -10.05
N ARG A 147 0.99 7.37 -9.98
CA ARG A 147 -0.39 6.90 -9.89
C ARG A 147 -0.64 6.14 -8.61
N PHE A 148 -1.71 6.52 -7.92
CA PHE A 148 -2.16 5.84 -6.72
C PHE A 148 -3.63 5.47 -6.86
N TRP A 149 -3.97 4.28 -6.39
CA TRP A 149 -5.35 3.91 -6.17
C TRP A 149 -5.84 4.61 -4.90
N ARG A 150 -7.05 5.16 -4.94
CA ARG A 150 -7.73 5.77 -3.80
C ARG A 150 -9.20 5.38 -3.85
N PHE A 151 -9.60 4.56 -2.88
CA PHE A 151 -11.02 4.25 -2.60
C PHE A 151 -11.83 3.82 -3.84
N GLY A 152 -11.25 2.94 -4.65
CA GLY A 152 -11.88 2.34 -5.82
C GLY A 152 -11.49 2.97 -7.15
N ARG A 153 -10.71 4.07 -7.16
CA ARG A 153 -10.33 4.78 -8.38
C ARG A 153 -8.84 5.08 -8.42
N TRP A 154 -8.24 4.98 -9.59
CA TRP A 154 -6.86 5.39 -9.84
C TRP A 154 -6.79 6.89 -10.13
N TYR A 155 -5.80 7.56 -9.52
CA TYR A 155 -5.50 8.97 -9.69
C TYR A 155 -4.08 9.18 -10.18
N ASP A 156 -3.90 10.04 -11.18
CA ASP A 156 -2.64 10.54 -11.69
C ASP A 156 -2.29 11.82 -10.94
N VAL A 157 -1.18 11.79 -10.20
CA VAL A 157 -0.73 12.83 -9.27
C VAL A 157 0.50 13.49 -9.86
N VAL A 158 0.33 14.73 -10.29
CA VAL A 158 1.40 15.58 -10.82
C VAL A 158 2.11 16.27 -9.67
N ILE A 159 3.45 16.36 -9.71
CA ILE A 159 4.26 17.15 -8.78
C ILE A 159 5.37 17.90 -9.53
N ASP A 160 5.88 18.97 -8.93
CA ASP A 160 7.22 19.47 -9.30
C ASP A 160 8.33 18.67 -8.59
N ASP A 161 9.57 18.84 -9.03
CA ASP A 161 10.74 18.14 -8.46
C ASP A 161 11.50 18.91 -7.36
N LYS A 162 10.95 20.00 -6.79
CA LYS A 162 11.57 20.64 -5.63
C LYS A 162 11.43 19.74 -4.40
N LEU A 163 12.55 19.42 -3.75
CA LEU A 163 12.60 18.56 -2.58
C LEU A 163 13.09 19.36 -1.36
N PRO A 164 12.51 19.14 -0.17
CA PRO A 164 12.96 19.76 1.07
C PRO A 164 14.36 19.29 1.45
N THR A 165 15.25 20.25 1.71
CA THR A 165 16.63 19.98 2.11
C THR A 165 17.03 20.79 3.33
N LEU A 166 17.91 20.23 4.13
CA LEU A 166 18.59 20.93 5.22
C LEU A 166 20.08 20.73 5.03
N HIS A 167 20.85 21.82 4.98
CA HIS A 167 22.28 21.80 4.65
C HIS A 167 22.60 21.07 3.34
N GLY A 168 21.72 21.20 2.33
CA GLY A 168 21.88 20.55 1.03
C GLY A 168 21.62 19.05 0.98
N LYS A 169 21.13 18.45 2.08
CA LYS A 169 20.73 17.03 2.14
C LYS A 169 19.22 16.89 2.24
N LEU A 170 18.66 15.84 1.64
CA LEU A 170 17.25 15.49 1.77
C LEU A 170 16.93 15.18 3.25
N ILE A 171 15.79 15.67 3.74
CA ILE A 171 15.37 15.50 5.14
C ILE A 171 14.36 14.37 5.36
N PHE A 172 13.68 13.94 4.30
CA PHE A 172 12.76 12.80 4.31
C PHE A 172 13.48 11.57 3.74
N VAL A 173 12.87 10.80 2.83
CA VAL A 173 13.55 9.64 2.25
C VAL A 173 14.90 10.03 1.64
N GLN A 174 15.93 9.28 1.99
CA GLN A 174 17.28 9.46 1.48
C GLN A 174 17.53 8.41 0.41
N SER A 175 18.10 8.82 -0.72
CA SER A 175 18.63 7.82 -1.65
C SER A 175 19.98 7.31 -1.14
N LYS A 176 20.18 5.99 -1.19
CA LYS A 176 21.49 5.38 -0.94
C LYS A 176 22.47 5.71 -2.08
N THR A 177 21.94 5.93 -3.29
CA THR A 177 22.69 6.38 -4.46
C THR A 177 22.61 7.91 -4.57
N ARG A 178 23.72 8.62 -4.39
CA ARG A 178 23.74 10.11 -4.27
C ARG A 178 23.08 10.89 -5.41
N ASN A 179 22.91 10.29 -6.58
CA ASN A 179 22.34 10.93 -7.75
C ASN A 179 21.01 10.31 -8.21
N GLU A 180 20.35 9.49 -7.40
CA GLU A 180 19.04 8.89 -7.70
C GLU A 180 17.92 9.54 -6.90
N PHE A 181 16.78 9.83 -7.55
CA PHE A 181 15.74 10.68 -6.96
C PHE A 181 14.31 10.15 -7.07
N TRP A 182 14.08 9.00 -7.74
CA TRP A 182 12.75 8.38 -7.81
C TRP A 182 12.10 8.14 -6.42
N PRO A 183 12.82 7.71 -5.35
CA PRO A 183 12.17 7.46 -4.06
C PRO A 183 11.65 8.75 -3.44
N ALA A 184 12.45 9.83 -3.50
CA ALA A 184 12.09 11.14 -2.96
C ALA A 184 10.93 11.80 -3.69
N LEU A 185 10.85 11.63 -5.01
CA LEU A 185 9.75 12.12 -5.81
C LEU A 185 8.47 11.30 -5.59
N LEU A 186 8.58 9.97 -5.45
CA LEU A 186 7.45 9.11 -5.12
C LEU A 186 6.88 9.46 -3.73
N GLU A 187 7.75 9.64 -2.73
CA GLU A 187 7.36 10.08 -1.38
C GLU A 187 6.67 11.45 -1.42
N LYS A 188 7.20 12.40 -2.19
CA LYS A 188 6.57 13.72 -2.36
C LYS A 188 5.17 13.61 -2.97
N ALA A 189 4.99 12.80 -4.00
CA ALA A 189 3.68 12.61 -4.63
C ALA A 189 2.67 12.00 -3.65
N TYR A 190 3.12 11.05 -2.83
CA TYR A 190 2.27 10.45 -1.80
C TYR A 190 1.98 11.43 -0.63
N ALA A 191 2.95 12.25 -0.24
CA ALA A 191 2.75 13.35 0.72
C ALA A 191 1.67 14.32 0.24
N LYS A 192 1.67 14.64 -1.06
CA LYS A 192 0.64 15.47 -1.69
C LYS A 192 -0.75 14.84 -1.62
N VAL A 193 -0.86 13.52 -1.84
CA VAL A 193 -2.13 12.78 -1.66
C VAL A 193 -2.58 12.80 -0.20
N CYS A 194 -1.64 12.66 0.73
CA CYS A 194 -1.94 12.70 2.17
C CYS A 194 -2.26 14.11 2.69
N GLY A 195 -1.81 15.17 2.00
CA GLY A 195 -2.00 16.57 2.35
C GLY A 195 -0.69 17.31 2.63
N SER A 196 0.25 16.68 3.35
CA SER A 196 1.59 17.20 3.66
C SER A 196 2.54 16.04 4.00
N TYR A 197 3.86 16.30 4.07
CA TYR A 197 4.82 15.32 4.57
C TYR A 197 4.51 14.89 6.01
N ALA A 198 4.11 15.84 6.86
CA ALA A 198 3.67 15.54 8.20
C ALA A 198 2.50 14.54 8.18
N ASP A 199 1.52 14.70 7.28
CA ASP A 199 0.35 13.82 7.19
C ASP A 199 0.69 12.35 6.89
N MET A 200 1.90 12.04 6.44
CA MET A 200 2.40 10.66 6.27
C MET A 200 2.87 9.98 7.56
N HIS A 201 2.98 10.71 8.68
CA HIS A 201 3.43 10.09 9.93
C HIS A 201 2.38 9.12 10.49
N ALA A 202 2.86 8.00 11.03
CA ALA A 202 2.07 7.03 11.77
C ALA A 202 0.87 6.51 10.93
N GLY A 203 1.16 5.62 9.99
CA GLY A 203 0.14 4.89 9.24
C GLY A 203 0.39 3.39 9.26
N ARG A 204 -0.56 2.65 8.71
CA ARG A 204 -0.49 1.19 8.60
C ARG A 204 0.05 0.80 7.24
N VAL A 205 0.85 -0.26 7.20
CA VAL A 205 1.42 -0.77 5.94
C VAL A 205 0.32 -1.07 4.92
N SER A 206 -0.78 -1.69 5.34
CA SER A 206 -1.96 -1.95 4.51
C SER A 206 -2.51 -0.74 3.75
N GLU A 207 -2.43 0.48 4.30
CA GLU A 207 -2.91 1.70 3.63
C GLU A 207 -2.15 1.92 2.31
N ALA A 208 -0.83 1.88 2.35
CA ALA A 208 0.00 2.12 1.17
C ALA A 208 0.02 0.89 0.24
N LEU A 209 -0.03 -0.34 0.77
CA LEU A 209 -0.17 -1.53 -0.05
C LEU A 209 -1.47 -1.51 -0.88
N LEU A 210 -2.58 -1.06 -0.30
CA LEU A 210 -3.84 -0.85 -1.02
C LEU A 210 -3.73 0.25 -2.06
N ASP A 211 -3.14 1.39 -1.71
CA ASP A 211 -2.96 2.50 -2.65
C ASP A 211 -2.04 2.15 -3.83
N PHE A 212 -1.12 1.20 -3.66
CA PHE A 212 -0.27 0.69 -4.73
C PHE A 212 -0.93 -0.41 -5.57
N SER A 213 -1.80 -1.22 -4.98
CA SER A 213 -2.38 -2.37 -5.67
C SER A 213 -3.76 -2.12 -6.26
N GLY A 214 -4.59 -1.33 -5.57
CA GLY A 214 -6.03 -1.31 -5.75
C GLY A 214 -6.68 -2.69 -5.57
N GLY A 215 -5.99 -3.59 -4.86
CA GLY A 215 -6.38 -4.97 -4.65
C GLY A 215 -7.21 -5.18 -3.39
N VAL A 216 -7.31 -6.44 -2.99
CA VAL A 216 -7.95 -6.84 -1.75
C VAL A 216 -6.90 -6.97 -0.65
N HIS A 217 -7.23 -6.47 0.53
CA HIS A 217 -6.41 -6.53 1.74
C HIS A 217 -6.87 -7.69 2.64
N MET A 218 -5.90 -8.44 3.15
CA MET A 218 -6.06 -9.46 4.18
C MET A 218 -5.12 -9.13 5.34
N HIS A 219 -5.65 -9.20 6.55
CA HIS A 219 -4.93 -8.93 7.79
C HIS A 219 -4.83 -10.21 8.63
N PHE A 220 -3.64 -10.48 9.16
CA PHE A 220 -3.38 -11.61 10.02
C PHE A 220 -2.76 -11.13 11.33
N ASP A 221 -3.42 -11.39 12.45
CA ASP A 221 -2.80 -11.31 13.77
C ASP A 221 -1.88 -12.53 13.93
N LEU A 222 -0.59 -12.28 14.12
CA LEU A 222 0.43 -13.33 14.15
C LEU A 222 0.38 -14.17 15.42
N LYS A 223 -0.21 -13.66 16.51
CA LYS A 223 -0.38 -14.39 17.77
C LYS A 223 -1.50 -15.43 17.67
N SER A 224 -2.45 -15.22 16.77
CA SER A 224 -3.55 -16.14 16.47
C SER A 224 -3.54 -16.59 15.02
N ALA A 225 -2.35 -16.60 14.38
CA ALA A 225 -2.23 -16.95 12.97
C ALA A 225 -2.68 -18.40 12.70
N PRO A 226 -3.33 -18.66 11.55
CA PRO A 226 -3.69 -20.01 11.17
C PRO A 226 -2.42 -20.83 10.86
N ALA A 227 -2.50 -22.15 11.09
CA ALA A 227 -1.34 -23.05 10.96
C ALA A 227 -0.77 -23.10 9.53
N ASP A 228 -1.57 -22.77 8.52
CA ASP A 228 -1.20 -22.74 7.11
C ASP A 228 -0.74 -21.36 6.61
N LEU A 229 -0.64 -20.35 7.49
CA LEU A 229 -0.24 -18.98 7.11
C LEU A 229 1.04 -18.96 6.27
N TRP A 230 2.06 -19.72 6.64
CA TRP A 230 3.32 -19.76 5.89
C TRP A 230 3.12 -20.26 4.45
N LYS A 231 2.24 -21.25 4.22
CA LYS A 231 1.91 -21.73 2.86
C LYS A 231 1.16 -20.65 2.07
N MET A 232 0.28 -19.89 2.72
CA MET A 232 -0.37 -18.74 2.10
C MET A 232 0.65 -17.67 1.71
N MET A 233 1.60 -17.34 2.60
CA MET A 233 2.69 -16.39 2.33
C MET A 233 3.57 -16.86 1.17
N TYR A 234 3.91 -18.16 1.13
CA TYR A 234 4.67 -18.75 0.03
C TYR A 234 3.94 -18.58 -1.31
N ARG A 235 2.67 -18.98 -1.38
CA ARG A 235 1.84 -18.81 -2.59
C ARG A 235 1.67 -17.34 -2.97
N ALA A 236 1.45 -16.47 -1.99
CA ALA A 236 1.36 -15.02 -2.18
C ALA A 236 2.66 -14.45 -2.76
N SER A 237 3.82 -14.90 -2.27
CA SER A 237 5.13 -14.53 -2.81
C SER A 237 5.29 -14.96 -4.28
N GLN A 238 4.87 -16.18 -4.62
CA GLN A 238 4.92 -16.68 -6.01
C GLN A 238 3.95 -15.94 -6.94
N ALA A 239 2.78 -15.56 -6.41
CA ALA A 239 1.80 -14.74 -7.12
C ALA A 239 2.22 -13.27 -7.23
N HIS A 240 3.35 -12.89 -6.63
CA HIS A 240 3.74 -11.50 -6.45
C HIS A 240 2.57 -10.71 -5.83
N ALA A 241 2.09 -11.11 -4.67
CA ALA A 241 1.29 -10.24 -3.82
C ALA A 241 2.21 -9.21 -3.14
N LEU A 242 1.66 -8.06 -2.75
CA LEU A 242 2.36 -7.16 -1.85
C LEU A 242 2.16 -7.64 -0.42
N MET A 243 3.25 -7.73 0.34
CA MET A 243 3.19 -8.17 1.73
C MET A 243 4.02 -7.26 2.63
N GLY A 244 3.50 -7.01 3.82
CA GLY A 244 4.18 -6.26 4.85
C GLY A 244 3.76 -6.71 6.24
N CYS A 245 4.52 -6.30 7.24
CA CYS A 245 4.29 -6.68 8.62
C CYS A 245 4.75 -5.58 9.56
N GLU A 246 4.26 -5.63 10.79
CA GLU A 246 4.52 -4.62 11.80
C GLU A 246 4.90 -5.30 13.13
N THR A 247 5.90 -4.74 13.80
CA THR A 247 6.24 -5.11 15.18
C THR A 247 5.30 -4.40 16.16
N ALA A 248 5.18 -4.94 17.38
CA ALA A 248 4.26 -4.39 18.38
C ALA A 248 4.52 -2.89 18.62
N GLY A 249 3.44 -2.12 18.54
CA GLY A 249 3.45 -0.67 18.70
C GLY A 249 3.02 -0.21 20.10
N GLY A 250 3.25 1.06 20.41
CA GLY A 250 2.86 1.68 21.67
C GLY A 250 3.68 2.91 22.08
N GLY A 251 4.74 3.24 21.33
CA GLY A 251 5.64 4.35 21.66
C GLY A 251 6.60 4.71 20.52
N ARG A 252 7.76 5.29 20.88
CA ARG A 252 8.85 5.61 19.95
C ARG A 252 9.51 4.32 19.46
N GLU A 253 9.92 4.30 18.20
CA GLU A 253 10.70 3.19 17.62
C GLU A 253 11.91 2.88 18.51
N SER A 254 12.14 1.60 18.80
CA SER A 254 13.23 1.15 19.66
C SER A 254 13.90 -0.10 19.09
N LEU A 255 15.23 -0.10 19.05
CA LEU A 255 16.04 -1.20 18.55
C LEU A 255 16.27 -2.22 19.66
N LEU A 256 15.87 -3.47 19.42
CA LEU A 256 16.16 -4.61 20.30
C LEU A 256 17.59 -5.12 20.09
N PRO A 257 18.18 -5.81 21.10
CA PRO A 257 19.52 -6.42 20.97
C PRO A 257 19.65 -7.43 19.84
N ASN A 258 18.55 -8.04 19.41
CA ASN A 258 18.51 -9.00 18.31
C ASN A 258 18.44 -8.33 16.92
N GLY A 259 18.42 -6.99 16.86
CA GLY A 259 18.37 -6.21 15.63
C GLY A 259 16.97 -5.84 15.13
N ILE A 260 15.90 -6.30 15.79
CA ILE A 260 14.52 -5.94 15.43
C ILE A 260 14.15 -4.58 16.03
N VAL A 261 13.62 -3.69 15.19
CA VAL A 261 13.03 -2.42 15.59
C VAL A 261 11.55 -2.61 15.96
N MET A 262 11.19 -2.25 17.19
CA MET A 262 9.81 -2.22 17.70
C MET A 262 9.05 -0.97 17.23
N GLY A 263 7.72 -1.08 17.09
CA GLY A 263 6.87 0.01 16.59
C GLY A 263 7.18 0.41 15.15
N HIS A 264 7.63 -0.55 14.33
CA HIS A 264 8.18 -0.31 13.00
C HIS A 264 7.59 -1.28 11.96
N ALA A 265 7.55 -0.83 10.71
CA ALA A 265 7.01 -1.56 9.59
C ALA A 265 8.12 -2.18 8.73
N TYR A 266 7.92 -3.43 8.31
CA TYR A 266 8.84 -4.17 7.46
C TYR A 266 8.11 -4.69 6.22
N THR A 267 8.85 -4.85 5.13
CA THR A 267 8.37 -5.57 3.95
C THR A 267 8.57 -7.06 4.15
N VAL A 268 7.59 -7.89 3.75
CA VAL A 268 7.85 -9.32 3.57
C VAL A 268 8.20 -9.57 2.12
N THR A 269 9.46 -9.92 1.87
CA THR A 269 10.03 -10.01 0.51
C THR A 269 10.12 -11.43 -0.01
N GLY A 270 9.78 -12.42 0.80
CA GLY A 270 9.71 -13.81 0.38
C GLY A 270 9.40 -14.78 1.50
N ALA A 271 9.02 -15.99 1.12
CA ALA A 271 8.94 -17.15 2.00
C ALA A 271 9.62 -18.33 1.29
N TYR A 272 10.41 -19.11 2.02
CA TYR A 272 11.17 -20.22 1.46
C TYR A 272 11.29 -21.37 2.46
N GLN A 273 11.24 -22.62 1.97
CA GLN A 273 11.42 -23.79 2.81
C GLN A 273 12.80 -24.37 2.56
N ALA A 274 13.71 -24.19 3.52
CA ALA A 274 15.02 -24.83 3.49
C ALA A 274 14.94 -26.24 4.09
N THR A 275 15.93 -27.09 3.80
CA THR A 275 16.05 -28.41 4.44
C THR A 275 17.37 -28.50 5.21
N ILE A 276 17.31 -28.81 6.50
CA ILE A 276 18.48 -29.11 7.33
C ILE A 276 18.37 -30.55 7.85
N GLY A 277 19.35 -31.40 7.54
CA GLY A 277 19.41 -32.77 8.07
C GLY A 277 18.17 -33.61 7.76
N GLY A 278 17.50 -33.36 6.63
CA GLY A 278 16.26 -34.03 6.22
C GLY A 278 14.97 -33.41 6.81
N HIS A 279 15.08 -32.40 7.66
CA HIS A 279 13.92 -31.71 8.24
C HIS A 279 13.64 -30.38 7.53
N PRO A 280 12.38 -30.11 7.12
CA PRO A 280 12.01 -28.84 6.52
C PRO A 280 11.98 -27.71 7.57
N VAL A 281 12.51 -26.55 7.20
CA VAL A 281 12.45 -25.33 8.00
C VAL A 281 11.81 -24.22 7.17
N GLN A 282 10.71 -23.66 7.70
CA GLN A 282 9.97 -22.58 7.08
C GLN A 282 10.63 -21.24 7.42
N LEU A 283 11.08 -20.51 6.40
CA LEU A 283 11.75 -19.23 6.51
C LEU A 283 10.91 -18.11 5.91
N VAL A 284 11.07 -16.91 6.45
CA VAL A 284 10.47 -15.66 5.98
C VAL A 284 11.60 -14.67 5.75
N ARG A 285 11.59 -14.00 4.60
CA ARG A 285 12.53 -12.92 4.27
C ARG A 285 11.87 -11.57 4.49
N LEU A 286 12.54 -10.71 5.24
CA LEU A 286 12.04 -9.41 5.65
C LEU A 286 13.01 -8.32 5.23
N PHE A 287 12.49 -7.15 4.86
CA PHE A 287 13.28 -5.98 4.57
C PHE A 287 12.89 -4.81 5.48
N ASN A 288 13.90 -4.25 6.14
CA ASN A 288 13.82 -3.06 6.96
C ASN A 288 14.05 -1.81 6.11
N PRO A 289 13.06 -0.89 5.99
CA PRO A 289 13.20 0.34 5.20
C PRO A 289 14.21 1.36 5.76
N TRP A 290 14.77 1.17 6.96
CA TRP A 290 15.96 1.92 7.41
C TRP A 290 17.21 1.52 6.61
N GLY A 291 17.25 0.29 6.10
CA GLY A 291 18.26 -0.19 5.18
C GLY A 291 19.65 -0.41 5.78
N ASN A 292 19.78 -0.48 7.11
CA ASN A 292 21.06 -0.60 7.81
C ASN A 292 20.99 -1.40 9.13
N THR A 293 19.86 -2.02 9.44
CA THR A 293 19.66 -2.76 10.69
C THR A 293 18.91 -4.05 10.40
N GLU A 294 19.47 -5.18 10.85
CA GLU A 294 19.04 -6.53 10.47
C GLU A 294 18.97 -7.47 11.67
N TRP A 295 18.20 -8.54 11.53
CA TRP A 295 18.13 -9.64 12.47
C TRP A 295 19.50 -10.31 12.68
N THR A 296 19.85 -10.59 13.93
CA THR A 296 21.14 -11.18 14.31
C THR A 296 21.02 -12.60 14.88
N GLY A 297 19.80 -13.13 14.99
CA GLY A 297 19.57 -14.49 15.49
C GLY A 297 19.71 -15.56 14.41
N ASP A 298 19.03 -16.69 14.63
CA ASP A 298 19.05 -17.82 13.70
C ASP A 298 18.54 -17.40 12.31
N TRP A 299 19.27 -17.82 11.27
CA TRP A 299 19.02 -17.49 9.85
C TRP A 299 19.32 -16.05 9.44
N SER A 300 19.87 -15.23 10.33
CA SER A 300 20.55 -13.99 9.96
C SER A 300 21.60 -14.21 8.87
N ASP A 301 22.06 -13.12 8.26
CA ASP A 301 22.98 -13.16 7.14
C ASP A 301 24.31 -13.88 7.44
N TYR A 302 24.77 -13.79 8.68
CA TYR A 302 26.00 -14.44 9.14
C TYR A 302 25.75 -15.69 9.98
N SER A 303 24.51 -16.20 10.00
CA SER A 303 24.15 -17.39 10.76
C SER A 303 24.90 -18.64 10.27
N PRO A 304 25.52 -19.42 11.17
CA PRO A 304 26.18 -20.67 10.79
C PRO A 304 25.21 -21.76 10.31
N LEU A 305 23.90 -21.58 10.49
CA LEU A 305 22.88 -22.51 9.99
C LEU A 305 22.87 -22.61 8.45
N TRP A 306 23.28 -21.55 7.75
CA TRP A 306 23.42 -21.56 6.29
C TRP A 306 24.49 -22.54 5.79
N ASN A 307 25.44 -22.95 6.63
CA ASN A 307 26.43 -23.97 6.28
C ASN A 307 25.86 -25.40 6.33
N ARG A 308 24.65 -25.58 6.86
CA ARG A 308 24.00 -26.89 7.05
C ARG A 308 22.88 -27.18 6.04
N VAL A 309 22.54 -26.21 5.20
CA VAL A 309 21.54 -26.38 4.13
C VAL A 309 22.20 -26.87 2.85
N SER A 310 21.38 -27.34 1.90
CA SER A 310 21.87 -27.74 0.58
C SER A 310 22.47 -26.54 -0.18
N GLU A 311 23.38 -26.79 -1.13
CA GLU A 311 23.89 -25.72 -2.01
C GLU A 311 22.78 -25.02 -2.79
N ARG A 312 21.69 -25.74 -3.10
CA ARG A 312 20.49 -25.18 -3.74
C ARG A 312 19.84 -24.13 -2.84
N ASP A 313 19.58 -24.48 -1.58
CA ASP A 313 18.96 -23.57 -0.61
C ASP A 313 19.86 -22.38 -0.28
N ARG A 314 21.19 -22.59 -0.27
CA ARG A 314 22.16 -21.53 -0.02
C ARG A 314 22.14 -20.42 -1.09
N LYS A 315 21.69 -20.71 -2.32
CA LYS A 315 21.55 -19.70 -3.38
C LYS A 315 20.44 -18.68 -3.11
N GLU A 316 19.47 -19.02 -2.27
CA GLU A 316 18.40 -18.10 -1.85
C GLU A 316 18.88 -17.11 -0.77
N HIS A 317 20.06 -17.35 -0.20
CA HIS A 317 20.71 -16.51 0.79
C HIS A 317 21.79 -15.65 0.15
N LEU A 318 21.72 -14.34 0.39
CA LEU A 318 22.72 -13.35 0.00
C LEU A 318 23.09 -12.55 1.24
N ALA A 319 24.23 -12.85 1.84
CA ALA A 319 24.74 -12.07 2.98
C ALA A 319 25.15 -10.67 2.51
N ALA A 320 24.43 -9.64 2.95
CA ALA A 320 24.76 -8.25 2.70
C ALA A 320 24.03 -7.32 3.67
N GLU A 321 24.75 -6.42 4.32
CA GLU A 321 24.18 -5.39 5.21
C GLU A 321 23.39 -4.32 4.43
N ASN A 322 22.18 -4.67 4.01
CA ASN A 322 21.32 -3.85 3.15
C ASN A 322 19.93 -3.61 3.73
N GLY A 323 19.63 -4.20 4.90
CA GLY A 323 18.36 -4.17 5.62
C GLY A 323 17.48 -5.39 5.38
N GLU A 324 17.87 -6.32 4.51
CA GLU A 324 17.13 -7.56 4.25
C GLU A 324 17.76 -8.74 4.97
N PHE A 325 16.93 -9.59 5.58
CA PHE A 325 17.39 -10.77 6.30
C PHE A 325 16.34 -11.87 6.26
N TRP A 326 16.78 -13.10 6.53
CA TRP A 326 15.89 -14.24 6.76
C TRP A 326 15.72 -14.49 8.26
N MET A 327 14.57 -15.04 8.63
CA MET A 327 14.32 -15.60 9.96
C MET A 327 13.38 -16.80 9.87
N SER A 328 13.31 -17.59 10.94
CA SER A 328 12.36 -18.69 11.03
C SER A 328 10.92 -18.17 11.14
N MET A 329 9.94 -18.93 10.63
CA MET A 329 8.51 -18.60 10.81
C MET A 329 8.13 -18.50 12.30
N LYS A 330 8.81 -19.28 13.16
CA LYS A 330 8.60 -19.25 14.62
C LYS A 330 9.06 -17.92 15.23
N ASP A 331 10.22 -17.42 14.82
CA ASP A 331 10.71 -16.12 15.29
C ASP A 331 9.84 -15.00 14.74
N PHE A 332 9.40 -15.12 13.48
CA PHE A 332 8.49 -14.17 12.85
C PHE A 332 7.21 -13.97 13.67
N THR A 333 6.51 -15.05 14.04
CA THR A 333 5.28 -14.95 14.87
C THR A 333 5.54 -14.55 16.32
N THR A 334 6.80 -14.60 16.77
CA THR A 334 7.19 -14.18 18.13
C THR A 334 7.46 -12.68 18.21
N PHE A 335 8.14 -12.11 17.22
CA PHE A 335 8.59 -10.71 17.25
C PHE A 335 7.68 -9.73 16.51
N PHE A 336 6.83 -10.22 15.60
CA PHE A 336 5.91 -9.41 14.82
C PHE A 336 4.47 -9.61 15.32
N ASP A 337 3.68 -8.53 15.34
CA ASP A 337 2.31 -8.56 15.84
C ASP A 337 1.32 -8.91 14.73
N ASN A 338 1.55 -8.39 13.52
CA ASN A 338 0.64 -8.58 12.42
C ASN A 338 1.33 -8.60 11.05
N MET A 339 0.62 -9.14 10.08
CA MET A 339 0.98 -9.14 8.66
C MET A 339 -0.23 -8.74 7.82
N ASP A 340 0.05 -7.96 6.77
CA ASP A 340 -0.91 -7.61 5.74
C ASP A 340 -0.48 -8.20 4.38
N ILE A 341 -1.44 -8.78 3.67
CA ILE A 341 -1.29 -9.22 2.27
C ILE A 341 -2.26 -8.43 1.41
N CYS A 342 -1.75 -7.73 0.41
CA CYS A 342 -2.54 -7.03 -0.60
C CYS A 342 -2.27 -7.60 -1.99
N SER A 343 -3.31 -8.07 -2.66
CA SER A 343 -3.21 -8.58 -4.02
C SER A 343 -4.38 -8.11 -4.87
N ARG A 344 -4.09 -7.81 -6.14
CA ARG A 344 -5.14 -7.58 -7.14
C ARG A 344 -5.97 -8.82 -7.41
N CYS A 345 -5.37 -10.00 -7.24
CA CYS A 345 -6.05 -11.28 -7.38
C CYS A 345 -5.66 -12.21 -6.22
N PRO A 346 -6.61 -12.63 -5.36
CA PRO A 346 -6.33 -13.51 -4.24
C PRO A 346 -6.28 -14.99 -4.69
N ASP A 347 -5.96 -15.28 -5.95
CA ASP A 347 -5.81 -16.65 -6.49
C ASP A 347 -4.85 -17.51 -5.66
N PHE A 348 -3.90 -16.88 -4.96
CA PHE A 348 -2.94 -17.56 -4.09
C PHE A 348 -3.57 -18.21 -2.84
N LEU A 349 -4.82 -17.87 -2.50
CA LEU A 349 -5.58 -18.52 -1.43
C LEU A 349 -5.92 -19.98 -1.77
N GLU A 350 -6.02 -20.29 -3.05
CA GLU A 350 -6.32 -21.62 -3.55
C GLU A 350 -5.05 -22.44 -3.73
N ASP A 351 -5.12 -23.74 -3.48
CA ASP A 351 -4.00 -24.66 -3.74
C ASP A 351 -3.87 -24.99 -5.24
N THR A 352 -4.93 -24.74 -6.03
CA THR A 352 -4.94 -25.03 -7.46
C THR A 352 -5.10 -23.76 -8.31
N PRO A 353 -4.29 -23.56 -9.36
CA PRO A 353 -4.35 -22.36 -10.22
C PRO A 353 -5.58 -22.29 -11.15
N LYS A 354 -6.56 -23.18 -11.01
CA LYS A 354 -7.69 -23.30 -11.94
C LYS A 354 -8.85 -22.36 -11.60
N CYS A 355 -8.90 -21.86 -10.37
CA CYS A 355 -10.01 -21.06 -9.89
C CYS A 355 -9.73 -19.58 -10.12
N GLN A 356 -10.63 -18.90 -10.82
CA GLN A 356 -10.53 -17.46 -11.10
C GLN A 356 -11.42 -16.68 -10.15
N TRP A 357 -10.85 -15.72 -9.43
CA TRP A 357 -11.63 -14.82 -8.58
C TRP A 357 -12.32 -13.75 -9.42
N THR A 358 -13.55 -13.42 -9.05
CA THR A 358 -14.31 -12.31 -9.64
C THR A 358 -14.51 -11.21 -8.60
N PHE A 359 -14.40 -9.95 -9.04
CA PHE A 359 -14.49 -8.79 -8.16
C PHE A 359 -15.75 -7.99 -8.45
N LYS A 360 -16.41 -7.54 -7.38
CA LYS A 360 -17.49 -6.55 -7.45
C LYS A 360 -17.26 -5.47 -6.40
N TYR A 361 -17.46 -4.23 -6.82
CA TYR A 361 -17.36 -3.06 -5.94
C TYR A 361 -18.76 -2.51 -5.69
N HIS A 362 -19.02 -2.20 -4.43
CA HIS A 362 -20.23 -1.51 -4.02
C HIS A 362 -19.87 -0.26 -3.23
N TYR A 363 -20.54 0.85 -3.52
CA TYR A 363 -20.36 2.11 -2.82
C TYR A 363 -21.60 2.38 -1.96
N GLY A 364 -21.36 2.66 -0.68
CA GLY A 364 -22.39 3.00 0.30
C GLY A 364 -22.07 4.30 1.03
N ARG A 365 -23.04 4.79 1.82
CA ARG A 365 -22.84 5.92 2.72
C ARG A 365 -23.75 5.77 3.94
N TRP A 366 -23.19 6.02 5.12
CA TRP A 366 -23.95 6.16 6.36
C TRP A 366 -24.32 7.62 6.57
N VAL A 367 -25.61 7.90 6.72
CA VAL A 367 -26.15 9.25 6.93
C VAL A 367 -26.94 9.26 8.23
N THR A 368 -26.59 10.19 9.12
CA THR A 368 -27.28 10.38 10.41
C THR A 368 -28.78 10.55 10.21
N GLY A 369 -29.57 9.85 11.03
CA GLY A 369 -31.04 9.86 10.95
C GLY A 369 -31.65 9.01 9.83
N SER A 370 -30.83 8.43 8.94
CA SER A 370 -31.28 7.58 7.85
C SER A 370 -30.55 6.23 7.87
N THR A 371 -29.39 6.11 7.21
CA THR A 371 -28.68 4.84 7.01
C THR A 371 -27.59 4.54 8.03
N ALA A 372 -27.29 5.46 8.96
CA ALA A 372 -26.32 5.23 10.04
C ALA A 372 -26.95 4.41 11.18
N GLY A 373 -27.07 3.10 11.00
CA GLY A 373 -27.78 2.18 11.90
C GLY A 373 -27.00 1.72 13.12
N GLY A 374 -25.67 1.91 13.15
CA GLY A 374 -24.80 1.39 14.21
C GLY A 374 -24.48 -0.09 14.04
N GLY A 375 -23.76 -0.69 15.00
CA GLY A 375 -23.48 -2.13 15.02
C GLY A 375 -24.67 -2.98 15.48
N MET A 376 -24.54 -4.31 15.50
CA MET A 376 -25.61 -5.25 15.88
C MET A 376 -26.19 -5.01 17.29
N ASN A 377 -25.42 -4.34 18.16
CA ASN A 377 -25.85 -3.95 19.51
C ASN A 377 -27.02 -2.93 19.49
N TYR A 378 -27.22 -2.22 18.37
CA TYR A 378 -28.29 -1.24 18.18
C TYR A 378 -29.47 -1.86 17.42
N GLN A 379 -30.20 -2.78 18.06
CA GLN A 379 -31.20 -3.64 17.41
C GLN A 379 -32.28 -2.87 16.60
N GLU A 380 -32.71 -1.70 17.08
CA GLU A 380 -33.76 -0.90 16.44
C GLU A 380 -33.32 -0.19 15.16
N THR A 381 -32.02 0.09 15.04
CA THR A 381 -31.46 0.91 13.95
C THR A 381 -30.53 0.14 13.04
N PHE A 382 -29.98 -1.01 13.48
CA PHE A 382 -29.03 -1.83 12.72
C PHE A 382 -29.57 -2.20 11.33
N CYS A 383 -30.86 -2.52 11.22
CA CYS A 383 -31.51 -2.87 9.95
C CYS A 383 -31.54 -1.74 8.92
N ARG A 384 -31.30 -0.48 9.34
CA ARG A 384 -31.26 0.71 8.47
C ARG A 384 -29.92 0.85 7.73
N ASN A 385 -28.90 0.11 8.14
CA ASN A 385 -27.62 0.09 7.43
C ASN A 385 -27.80 -0.39 5.98
N PRO A 386 -26.94 0.05 5.04
CA PRO A 386 -26.93 -0.46 3.68
C PRO A 386 -26.79 -1.99 3.64
N GLN A 387 -27.58 -2.64 2.80
CA GLN A 387 -27.60 -4.10 2.67
C GLN A 387 -27.17 -4.50 1.25
N PHE A 388 -26.26 -5.47 1.14
CA PHE A 388 -25.75 -5.97 -0.12
C PHE A 388 -26.03 -7.45 -0.26
N TRP A 389 -26.53 -7.85 -1.43
CA TRP A 389 -26.92 -9.22 -1.72
C TRP A 389 -25.80 -9.89 -2.52
N LEU A 390 -25.28 -10.98 -1.99
CA LEU A 390 -24.27 -11.80 -2.64
C LEU A 390 -24.89 -13.16 -2.97
N ARG A 391 -24.80 -13.56 -4.24
CA ARG A 391 -25.18 -14.90 -4.69
C ARG A 391 -23.90 -15.71 -4.88
N VAL A 392 -23.76 -16.77 -4.10
CA VAL A 392 -22.67 -17.73 -4.24
C VAL A 392 -23.19 -18.90 -5.08
N ASN A 393 -22.70 -19.00 -6.30
CA ASN A 393 -23.06 -20.08 -7.22
C ASN A 393 -22.23 -21.34 -6.92
N GLU A 394 -22.67 -22.49 -7.44
CA GLU A 394 -21.86 -23.71 -7.45
C GLU A 394 -20.47 -23.42 -8.06
N MET A 395 -19.42 -23.89 -7.38
CA MET A 395 -18.05 -23.76 -7.86
C MET A 395 -17.87 -24.57 -9.16
N SER A 396 -17.01 -24.09 -10.04
CA SER A 396 -16.64 -24.82 -11.25
C SER A 396 -15.99 -26.16 -10.90
N LYS A 397 -16.29 -27.21 -11.69
CA LYS A 397 -15.67 -28.54 -11.52
C LYS A 397 -14.15 -28.45 -11.42
N GLY A 398 -13.59 -28.94 -10.32
CA GLY A 398 -12.16 -28.88 -9.99
C GLY A 398 -11.75 -27.73 -9.06
N CYS A 399 -12.69 -26.90 -8.59
CA CYS A 399 -12.53 -25.94 -7.48
C CYS A 399 -13.27 -26.39 -6.21
N GLU A 400 -13.73 -27.64 -6.17
CA GLU A 400 -14.64 -28.18 -5.16
C GLU A 400 -13.95 -28.41 -3.80
N ASP A 401 -12.61 -28.50 -3.79
CA ASP A 401 -11.80 -28.69 -2.58
C ASP A 401 -11.42 -27.36 -1.88
N GLY A 402 -11.79 -26.21 -2.45
CA GLY A 402 -11.48 -24.88 -1.90
C GLY A 402 -12.34 -24.56 -0.67
N HIS A 403 -11.70 -24.11 0.41
CA HIS A 403 -12.40 -23.74 1.66
C HIS A 403 -12.95 -22.30 1.66
N ASN A 404 -12.45 -21.42 0.78
CA ASN A 404 -12.75 -19.99 0.77
C ASN A 404 -13.37 -19.55 -0.56
N ASN A 405 -14.66 -19.24 -0.56
CA ASN A 405 -15.40 -19.01 -1.81
C ASN A 405 -15.72 -17.52 -2.01
N VAL A 406 -15.49 -16.70 -0.98
CA VAL A 406 -15.86 -15.29 -0.90
C VAL A 406 -14.85 -14.56 -0.02
N LEU A 407 -14.36 -13.41 -0.49
CA LEU A 407 -13.56 -12.48 0.30
C LEU A 407 -14.26 -11.11 0.28
N VAL A 408 -14.57 -10.58 1.47
CA VAL A 408 -15.23 -9.29 1.63
C VAL A 408 -14.28 -8.32 2.30
N SER A 409 -14.02 -7.19 1.65
CA SER A 409 -13.21 -6.09 2.19
C SER A 409 -14.05 -4.83 2.29
N LEU A 410 -14.14 -4.27 3.49
CA LEU A 410 -14.85 -3.03 3.76
C LEU A 410 -13.86 -1.89 4.01
N ILE A 411 -13.97 -0.81 3.23
CA ILE A 411 -13.08 0.35 3.30
C ILE A 411 -13.93 1.61 3.50
N GLN A 412 -13.56 2.45 4.46
CA GLN A 412 -14.17 3.76 4.66
C GLN A 412 -13.46 4.84 3.83
N ILE A 413 -14.24 5.74 3.23
CA ILE A 413 -13.73 6.89 2.47
C ILE A 413 -13.69 8.10 3.41
N PRO A 414 -12.52 8.76 3.58
CA PRO A 414 -12.39 9.91 4.46
C PRO A 414 -13.19 11.10 3.96
N ASP A 415 -13.75 11.88 4.89
CA ASP A 415 -14.45 13.14 4.60
C ASP A 415 -13.50 14.35 4.50
N LYS A 416 -12.25 14.20 4.97
CA LYS A 416 -11.19 15.21 4.92
C LYS A 416 -10.14 14.89 3.88
N ARG A 417 -9.53 15.94 3.32
CA ARG A 417 -8.39 15.84 2.41
C ARG A 417 -7.11 15.39 3.12
N ASN A 418 -6.83 15.94 4.29
CA ASN A 418 -5.59 15.68 5.01
C ASN A 418 -5.73 14.43 5.87
N ARG A 419 -4.82 13.47 5.71
CA ARG A 419 -4.86 12.15 6.35
C ARG A 419 -4.94 12.23 7.87
N ARG A 420 -4.15 13.09 8.54
CA ARG A 420 -4.19 13.21 10.01
C ARG A 420 -5.45 13.91 10.55
N SER A 421 -6.21 14.58 9.69
CA SER A 421 -7.47 15.22 10.08
C SER A 421 -8.66 14.26 9.99
N VAL A 422 -8.47 13.07 9.44
CA VAL A 422 -9.52 12.07 9.28
C VAL A 422 -9.85 11.44 10.63
N SER A 423 -11.14 11.42 10.97
CA SER A 423 -11.64 10.59 12.07
C SER A 423 -11.97 9.21 11.51
N VAL A 424 -11.18 8.21 11.90
CA VAL A 424 -11.41 6.81 11.52
C VAL A 424 -12.52 6.25 12.40
N HIS A 425 -13.59 5.76 11.77
CA HIS A 425 -14.70 5.13 12.49
C HIS A 425 -14.40 3.65 12.67
N THR A 426 -14.85 3.08 13.79
CA THR A 426 -14.93 1.63 13.94
C THR A 426 -15.98 1.10 12.98
N ILE A 427 -15.54 0.34 11.98
CA ILE A 427 -16.40 -0.26 10.96
C ILE A 427 -16.31 -1.78 11.05
N ALA A 428 -17.41 -2.45 10.74
CA ALA A 428 -17.52 -3.89 10.66
C ALA A 428 -18.62 -4.23 9.65
N PHE A 429 -18.82 -5.51 9.38
CA PHE A 429 -19.99 -5.97 8.65
C PHE A 429 -20.41 -7.34 9.21
N SER A 430 -21.68 -7.68 9.01
CA SER A 430 -22.24 -8.98 9.36
C SER A 430 -22.80 -9.65 8.11
N VAL A 431 -22.53 -10.95 7.97
CA VAL A 431 -23.03 -11.76 6.85
C VAL A 431 -24.12 -12.68 7.36
N PHE A 432 -25.30 -12.60 6.74
CA PHE A 432 -26.46 -13.41 7.07
C PHE A 432 -26.82 -14.33 5.90
N ALA A 433 -27.22 -15.56 6.18
CA ALA A 433 -27.83 -16.42 5.18
C ALA A 433 -29.23 -15.88 4.80
N GLY A 434 -29.48 -15.71 3.51
CA GLY A 434 -30.78 -15.35 2.96
C GLY A 434 -31.77 -16.51 3.12
N LEU A 435 -33.02 -16.17 3.46
CA LEU A 435 -34.10 -17.15 3.54
C LEU A 435 -34.40 -17.72 2.15
N GLN A 436 -34.31 -19.05 2.00
CA GLN A 436 -34.58 -19.76 0.74
C GLN A 436 -36.04 -19.66 0.25
N ASN A 437 -36.96 -19.09 1.04
CA ASN A 437 -38.40 -19.02 0.76
C ASN A 437 -38.91 -17.58 0.58
N ILE A 438 -38.35 -16.83 -0.38
CA ILE A 438 -39.00 -15.62 -0.89
C ILE A 438 -39.79 -16.02 -2.15
N PRO A 439 -41.14 -15.88 -2.19
CA PRO A 439 -41.99 -16.42 -3.25
C PRO A 439 -41.64 -15.99 -4.69
N PHE A 440 -40.88 -14.91 -4.85
CA PHE A 440 -40.41 -14.41 -6.15
C PHE A 440 -39.19 -15.15 -6.74
N LEU A 441 -38.58 -16.10 -6.02
CA LEU A 441 -37.37 -16.82 -6.46
C LEU A 441 -37.61 -18.32 -6.76
N ASN A 442 -38.85 -18.80 -6.70
CA ASN A 442 -39.22 -20.22 -6.75
C ASN A 442 -38.98 -20.99 -8.08
N ASN A 443 -38.26 -20.43 -9.06
CA ASN A 443 -38.01 -21.10 -10.34
C ASN A 443 -36.66 -21.81 -10.45
N TYR A 444 -35.82 -21.83 -9.41
CA TYR A 444 -34.51 -22.46 -9.50
C TYR A 444 -34.28 -23.48 -8.37
N GLN A 445 -34.57 -24.74 -8.68
CA GLN A 445 -34.01 -25.87 -7.94
C GLN A 445 -32.53 -26.01 -8.29
N LYS A 446 -31.64 -25.56 -7.40
CA LYS A 446 -30.27 -26.07 -7.14
C LYS A 446 -29.68 -25.33 -5.94
N GLN A 447 -28.68 -25.92 -5.29
CA GLN A 447 -28.09 -25.49 -4.00
C GLN A 447 -27.42 -24.10 -4.08
N GLU A 448 -28.21 -23.04 -4.14
CA GLU A 448 -27.72 -21.67 -4.15
C GLU A 448 -27.83 -21.06 -2.75
N GLN A 449 -26.73 -20.49 -2.26
CA GLN A 449 -26.73 -19.69 -1.03
C GLN A 449 -26.78 -18.20 -1.39
N LEU A 450 -27.88 -17.57 -1.00
CA LEU A 450 -27.98 -16.13 -0.98
C LEU A 450 -27.42 -15.64 0.36
N LEU A 451 -26.54 -14.65 0.34
CA LEU A 451 -25.99 -14.01 1.54
C LEU A 451 -26.37 -12.53 1.53
N THR A 452 -26.74 -12.00 2.69
CA THR A 452 -26.96 -10.56 2.90
C THR A 452 -25.83 -10.02 3.77
N ILE A 453 -25.09 -9.05 3.26
CA ILE A 453 -24.06 -8.32 4.00
C ILE A 453 -24.69 -7.03 4.51
N LEU A 454 -24.77 -6.88 5.83
CA LEU A 454 -25.10 -5.62 6.49
C LEU A 454 -23.81 -4.95 6.94
N VAL A 455 -23.64 -3.68 6.56
CA VAL A 455 -22.41 -2.93 6.78
C VAL A 455 -22.60 -1.82 7.81
#